data_AF-A0A2V7JTR4-F1
#
_entry.id   AF-A0A2V7JTR4-F1
#
_cell.length_a   1.000
_cell.length_b   1.000
_cell.length_c   1.000
_cell.angle_alpha   90.00
_cell.angle_beta   90.00
_cell.angle_gamma   90.00
#
_symmetry.space_group_name_H-M   'P 1'
#
loop_
_entity.id
_entity.type
_entity.pdbx_description
1 polymer ?
#
loop_
_entity_poly.entity_id
_entity_poly.type
_entity_poly.pdbx_seq_one_letter_code
_entity_poly.pdbx_strand_id
1 'polypeptide(L)'
;MRRAALLLSVLPTFQLSAQDDPRISEAQAVLAPLVESYGVSGAEGPVRETVKRLLPAWANAETDTAGNLWLRVGQGDPVVVFVAHLDEIGFTVDSILDDGSLHLRTRGGFYSS
;
A
#
# COMPACT_ATOMS: atom_id res chain seq x y z
N MET A 1 -49.10 -19.04 -33.74
CA MET A 1 -47.62 -18.96 -33.62
C MET A 1 -47.29 -18.41 -32.23
N ARG A 2 -46.66 -19.23 -31.39
CA ARG A 2 -46.21 -18.93 -30.02
C ARG A 2 -44.91 -18.11 -30.07
N ARG A 3 -44.81 -16.96 -29.38
CA ARG A 3 -43.57 -16.38 -28.79
C ARG A 3 -43.99 -15.44 -27.66
N ALA A 4 -43.96 -15.91 -26.40
CA ALA A 4 -42.82 -15.87 -25.47
C ALA A 4 -42.89 -14.58 -24.61
N ALA A 5 -43.52 -14.70 -23.44
CA ALA A 5 -43.44 -13.71 -22.38
C ALA A 5 -42.03 -13.78 -21.76
N LEU A 6 -41.25 -12.71 -21.91
CA LEU A 6 -39.99 -12.56 -21.18
C LEU A 6 -40.33 -12.15 -19.74
N LEU A 7 -40.33 -13.12 -18.82
CA LEU A 7 -40.25 -12.84 -17.40
C LEU A 7 -38.81 -12.45 -17.09
N LEU A 8 -38.54 -11.15 -17.06
CA LEU A 8 -37.29 -10.60 -16.53
C LEU A 8 -37.33 -10.82 -15.01
N SER A 9 -36.81 -11.93 -14.53
CA SER A 9 -36.63 -12.15 -13.09
C SER A 9 -35.60 -11.13 -12.60
N VAL A 10 -36.07 -10.08 -11.94
CA VAL A 10 -35.23 -9.27 -11.05
C VAL A 10 -34.88 -10.18 -9.88
N LEU A 11 -33.78 -10.93 -10.02
CA LEU A 11 -33.14 -11.53 -8.87
C LEU A 11 -32.63 -10.35 -8.02
N PRO A 12 -33.01 -10.26 -6.74
CA PRO A 12 -32.35 -9.28 -5.88
C PRO A 12 -30.86 -9.62 -5.92
N THR A 13 -30.02 -8.61 -6.14
CA THR A 13 -28.61 -8.70 -5.78
C THR A 13 -28.56 -9.02 -4.30
N PHE A 14 -28.41 -10.30 -3.97
CA PHE A 14 -28.04 -10.74 -2.64
C PHE A 14 -26.64 -10.19 -2.40
N GLN A 15 -26.54 -8.95 -1.90
CA GLN A 15 -25.33 -8.49 -1.24
C GLN A 15 -25.16 -9.40 -0.03
N LEU A 16 -24.19 -10.32 -0.09
CA LEU A 16 -23.74 -11.03 1.09
C LEU A 16 -23.22 -9.97 2.08
N SER A 17 -23.96 -9.70 3.16
CA SER A 17 -23.58 -8.74 4.20
C SER A 17 -22.27 -9.09 4.93
N ALA A 18 -21.66 -10.23 4.59
CA ALA A 18 -20.38 -10.67 5.13
C ALA A 18 -19.15 -10.12 4.38
N GLN A 19 -19.33 -9.49 3.20
CA GLN A 19 -18.22 -8.91 2.43
C GLN A 19 -17.92 -7.44 2.77
N ASP A 20 -18.83 -6.77 3.49
CA ASP A 20 -18.75 -5.33 3.79
C ASP A 20 -18.79 -5.08 5.31
N ASP A 21 -17.90 -5.71 6.09
CA ASP A 21 -17.67 -5.24 7.48
C ASP A 21 -17.02 -3.85 7.37
N PRO A 22 -17.62 -2.79 7.95
CA PRO A 22 -17.11 -1.42 7.83
C PRO A 22 -15.65 -1.28 8.27
N ARG A 23 -15.16 -2.14 9.18
CA ARG A 23 -13.76 -2.18 9.59
C ARG A 23 -12.83 -2.71 8.49
N ILE A 24 -13.29 -3.68 7.71
CA ILE A 24 -12.53 -4.21 6.57
C ILE A 24 -12.44 -3.15 5.48
N SER A 25 -13.53 -2.45 5.18
CA SER A 25 -13.53 -1.35 4.22
C SER A 25 -12.62 -0.20 4.67
N GLU A 26 -12.63 0.16 5.95
CA GLU A 26 -11.73 1.17 6.52
C GLU A 26 -10.26 0.75 6.42
N ALA A 27 -9.93 -0.48 6.82
CA ALA A 27 -8.58 -1.02 6.70
C ALA A 27 -8.13 -1.06 5.24
N GLN A 28 -8.99 -1.49 4.32
CA GLN A 28 -8.70 -1.51 2.88
C GLN A 28 -8.42 -0.10 2.34
N ALA A 29 -9.17 0.91 2.78
CA ALA A 29 -8.96 2.30 2.35
C ALA A 29 -7.59 2.84 2.76
N VAL A 30 -6.99 2.31 3.83
CA VAL A 30 -5.63 2.66 4.27
C VAL A 30 -4.57 1.78 3.60
N LEU A 31 -4.80 0.46 3.57
CA LEU A 31 -3.82 -0.52 3.09
C LEU A 31 -3.62 -0.47 1.56
N ALA A 32 -4.69 -0.32 0.79
CA ALA A 32 -4.61 -0.29 -0.67
C ALA A 32 -3.64 0.77 -1.19
N PRO A 33 -3.74 2.06 -0.84
CA PRO A 33 -2.79 3.05 -1.33
C PRO A 33 -1.36 2.82 -0.82
N LEU A 34 -1.16 2.23 0.37
CA LEU A 34 0.17 1.92 0.88
C LEU A 34 0.83 0.79 0.08
N VAL A 35 0.09 -0.28 -0.22
CA VAL A 35 0.58 -1.44 -0.99
C VAL A 35 0.78 -1.10 -2.47
N GLU A 36 -0.06 -0.23 -3.03
CA GLU A 36 0.06 0.22 -4.42
C GLU A 36 1.17 1.27 -4.62
N SER A 37 1.67 1.86 -3.53
CA SER A 37 2.76 2.83 -3.58
C SER A 37 4.10 2.12 -3.65
N TYR A 38 4.79 2.25 -4.78
CA TYR A 38 6.14 1.71 -4.93
C TYR A 38 7.11 2.29 -3.89
N GLY A 39 7.88 1.43 -3.26
CA GLY A 39 8.73 1.78 -2.12
C GLY A 39 9.94 0.88 -1.96
N VAL A 40 10.55 0.38 -3.03
CA VAL A 40 11.73 -0.49 -2.90
C VAL A 40 12.82 0.19 -2.09
N SER A 41 13.49 -0.57 -1.22
CA SER A 41 14.54 -0.09 -0.32
C SER A 41 15.53 0.87 -1.01
N GLY A 42 15.63 2.09 -0.47
CA GLY A 42 16.41 3.20 -1.05
C GLY A 42 15.65 4.12 -2.02
N ALA A 43 14.40 3.80 -2.37
CA ALA A 43 13.52 4.57 -3.25
C ALA A 43 12.11 4.78 -2.63
N GLU A 44 12.05 4.95 -1.32
CA GLU A 44 10.81 5.01 -0.50
C GLU A 44 10.03 6.34 -0.60
N GLY A 45 10.41 7.22 -1.53
CA GLY A 45 9.77 8.53 -1.70
C GLY A 45 8.26 8.47 -1.89
N PRO A 46 7.73 7.67 -2.84
CA PRO A 46 6.30 7.61 -3.10
C PRO A 46 5.49 7.10 -1.90
N VAL A 47 5.88 5.98 -1.28
CA VAL A 47 5.20 5.44 -0.10
C VAL A 47 5.26 6.39 1.10
N ARG A 48 6.37 7.11 1.31
CA ARG A 48 6.46 8.15 2.34
C ARG A 48 5.45 9.26 2.13
N GLU A 49 5.28 9.74 0.90
CA GLU A 49 4.27 10.75 0.59
C GLU A 49 2.84 10.21 0.76
N THR A 50 2.62 8.92 0.48
CA THR A 50 1.34 8.25 0.78
C THR A 50 1.05 8.24 2.27
N VAL A 51 2.02 7.87 3.12
CA VAL A 51 1.85 7.94 4.58
C VAL A 51 1.54 9.37 5.02
N LYS A 52 2.27 10.38 4.53
CA LYS A 52 2.00 11.79 4.85
C LYS A 52 0.58 12.23 4.51
N ARG A 53 0.02 11.76 3.38
CA ARG A 53 -1.37 12.08 3.01
C ARG A 53 -2.42 11.39 3.89
N LEU A 54 -2.08 10.22 4.45
CA LEU A 54 -2.95 9.48 5.36
C LEU A 54 -2.87 10.00 6.80
N LEU A 55 -1.82 10.76 7.15
CA LEU A 55 -1.72 11.39 8.45
C LEU A 55 -2.82 12.44 8.64
N PRO A 56 -3.41 12.54 9.84
CA PRO A 56 -4.40 13.56 10.13
C PRO A 56 -3.77 14.95 10.14
N ALA A 57 -4.57 15.99 9.89
CA ALA A 57 -4.06 17.37 9.74
C ALA A 57 -3.29 17.92 10.96
N TRP A 58 -3.47 17.35 12.15
CA TRP A 58 -2.73 17.74 13.35
C TRP A 58 -1.34 17.11 13.45
N ALA A 59 -1.09 16.04 12.68
CA ALA A 59 0.15 15.27 12.74
C ALA A 59 1.26 15.95 11.94
N ASN A 60 2.08 16.74 12.63
CA ASN A 60 3.27 17.37 12.06
C ASN A 60 4.44 16.37 12.02
N ALA A 61 4.43 15.48 11.03
CA ALA A 61 5.52 14.53 10.84
C ALA A 61 6.72 15.17 10.14
N GLU A 62 7.92 14.76 10.54
CA GLU A 62 9.18 15.23 9.98
C GLU A 62 9.87 14.09 9.21
N THR A 63 10.62 14.45 8.17
CA THR A 63 11.45 13.50 7.41
C THR A 63 12.91 13.78 7.71
N ASP A 64 13.66 12.78 8.18
CA ASP A 64 15.09 12.93 8.42
C ASP A 64 15.92 12.89 7.12
N THR A 65 17.24 12.99 7.23
CA THR A 65 18.15 12.97 6.07
C THR A 65 18.27 11.61 5.40
N ALA A 66 17.90 10.52 6.08
CA ALA A 66 17.85 9.17 5.52
C ALA A 66 16.51 8.89 4.80
N GLY A 67 15.49 9.72 5.03
CA GLY A 67 14.16 9.57 4.46
C GLY A 67 13.16 8.90 5.41
N ASN A 68 13.49 8.67 6.68
CA ASN A 68 12.54 8.14 7.66
C ASN A 68 11.52 9.22 8.02
N LEU A 69 10.25 8.82 8.10
CA LEU A 69 9.16 9.68 8.59
C LEU A 69 8.95 9.40 10.07
N TRP A 70 8.99 10.44 10.90
CA TRP A 70 8.75 10.32 12.34
C TRP A 70 7.82 11.41 12.86
N LEU A 71 7.07 11.08 13.90
CA LEU A 71 6.13 11.96 14.57
C LEU A 71 6.17 11.64 16.07
N ARG A 72 6.24 12.67 16.90
CA ARG A 72 6.02 12.53 18.34
C ARG A 72 4.58 12.92 18.68
N VAL A 73 3.88 12.03 19.38
CA VAL A 73 2.52 12.29 19.88
C VAL A 73 2.55 12.23 21.41
N GLY A 74 2.04 13.29 22.05
CA GLY A 74 2.01 13.39 23.51
C GLY A 74 3.33 13.82 24.16
N GLN A 75 3.33 13.82 25.49
CA GLN A 75 4.43 14.24 26.37
C GLN A 75 4.53 13.29 27.57
N GLY A 76 5.69 13.21 28.20
CA GLY A 76 5.92 12.37 29.39
C GLY A 76 7.01 11.32 29.22
N ASP A 77 7.31 10.65 30.33
CA ASP A 77 8.34 9.62 30.46
C ASP A 77 7.75 8.35 31.12
N PRO A 78 8.19 7.15 30.72
CA PRO A 78 9.18 6.89 29.66
C PRO A 78 8.60 7.06 28.25
N VAL A 79 9.48 7.37 27.29
CA VAL A 79 9.11 7.45 25.86
C VAL A 79 8.93 6.04 25.28
N VAL A 80 7.80 5.82 24.60
CA VAL A 80 7.52 4.59 23.84
C VAL A 80 7.65 4.88 22.35
N VAL A 81 8.33 3.99 21.61
CA VAL A 81 8.57 4.13 20.18
C VAL A 81 7.88 2.98 19.43
N PHE A 82 7.11 3.32 18.40
CA PHE A 82 6.56 2.38 17.43
C PHE A 82 7.35 2.52 16.13
N VAL A 83 7.79 1.41 15.56
CA VAL A 83 8.60 1.38 14.33
C VAL A 83 7.93 0.47 13.32
N ALA A 84 7.76 0.98 12.10
CA ALA A 84 7.37 0.23 10.92
C ALA A 84 8.24 0.70 9.76
N HIS A 85 8.69 -0.23 8.92
CA HIS A 85 9.48 0.11 7.74
C HIS A 85 8.56 0.51 6.58
N LEU A 86 9.02 1.43 5.75
CA LEU A 86 8.30 1.87 4.55
C LEU A 86 8.60 0.98 3.34
N ASP A 87 9.74 0.30 3.37
CA ASP A 87 10.28 -0.34 2.19
C ASP A 87 9.65 -1.69 1.87
N GLU A 88 9.72 -2.03 0.60
CA GLU A 88 9.35 -3.33 0.07
C GLU A 88 10.53 -4.02 -0.62
N ILE A 89 10.39 -5.33 -0.78
CA ILE A 89 11.30 -6.10 -1.64
C ILE A 89 11.04 -5.75 -3.11
N GLY A 90 12.08 -5.82 -3.93
CA GLY A 90 11.93 -5.59 -5.36
C GLY A 90 13.24 -5.66 -6.12
N PHE A 91 13.34 -4.89 -7.19
CA PHE A 91 14.48 -4.93 -8.09
C PHE A 91 14.93 -3.52 -8.45
N THR A 92 16.24 -3.36 -8.66
CA THR A 92 16.82 -2.18 -9.29
C THR A 92 17.49 -2.57 -10.59
N VAL A 93 17.38 -1.73 -11.62
CA VAL A 93 18.11 -1.92 -12.88
C VAL A 93 19.60 -1.78 -12.62
N ASP A 94 20.34 -2.82 -12.97
CA ASP A 94 21.80 -2.88 -12.88
C ASP A 94 22.44 -2.40 -14.18
N SER A 95 21.97 -2.93 -15.31
CA SER A 95 22.43 -2.55 -16.65
C SER A 95 21.35 -2.82 -17.71
N ILE A 96 21.53 -2.20 -18.88
CA ILE A 96 20.77 -2.49 -20.09
C ILE A 96 21.72 -3.25 -21.01
N LEU A 97 21.33 -4.45 -21.43
CA LEU A 97 22.13 -5.32 -22.30
C LEU A 97 22.04 -4.89 -23.77
N ASP A 98 22.95 -5.38 -24.60
CA ASP A 98 23.03 -5.02 -26.03
C ASP A 98 21.76 -5.36 -26.83
N ASP A 99 20.99 -6.35 -26.37
CA ASP A 99 19.71 -6.75 -26.95
C ASP A 99 18.51 -5.93 -26.43
N GLY A 100 18.76 -4.94 -25.56
CA GLY A 100 17.75 -4.09 -24.95
C GLY A 100 17.09 -4.67 -23.70
N SER A 101 17.47 -5.86 -23.25
CA SER A 101 16.97 -6.44 -22.01
C SER A 101 17.60 -5.80 -20.76
N LEU A 102 16.94 -5.92 -19.61
CA LEU A 102 17.41 -5.37 -18.33
C LEU A 102 18.06 -6.45 -17.47
N HIS A 103 19.28 -6.18 -17.02
CA HIS A 103 19.86 -6.92 -15.91
C HIS A 103 19.37 -6.30 -14.60
N LEU A 104 18.78 -7.11 -13.73
CA LEU A 104 18.17 -6.66 -12.48
C LEU A 104 18.95 -7.16 -11.27
N ARG A 105 19.12 -6.28 -10.28
CA ARG A 105 19.64 -6.63 -8.97
C ARG A 105 18.49 -6.70 -7.96
N THR A 106 18.44 -7.77 -7.18
CA THR A 106 17.47 -7.92 -6.09
C THR A 106 17.70 -6.89 -4.98
N ARG A 107 16.61 -6.43 -4.39
CA ARG A 107 16.56 -5.64 -3.15
C ARG A 107 15.69 -6.39 -2.16
N GLY A 108 16.30 -6.85 -1.06
CA GLY A 108 15.67 -7.77 -0.12
C GLY A 108 15.87 -9.25 -0.48
N GLY A 109 15.22 -10.13 0.28
CA GLY A 109 15.34 -11.57 0.13
C GLY A 109 14.28 -12.16 -0.80
N PHE A 110 14.71 -12.88 -1.82
CA PHE A 110 13.85 -13.67 -2.71
C PHE A 110 14.22 -15.15 -2.60
N TYR A 111 13.25 -16.03 -2.79
CA TYR A 111 13.51 -17.47 -2.92
C TYR A 111 14.05 -17.76 -4.31
N SER A 112 15.25 -18.33 -4.39
CA SER A 112 15.76 -18.94 -5.63
C SER A 112 15.04 -20.27 -5.83
N SER A 113 14.33 -20.40 -6.95
CA SER A 113 13.73 -21.67 -7.40
C SER A 113 14.77 -22.78 -7.56
#